data_AF-A0A920HCS4-F1
#
_entry.id   AF-A0A920HCS4-F1
#
_cell.length_a   1.000
_cell.length_b   1.000
_cell.length_c   1.000
_cell.angle_alpha   90.00
_cell.angle_beta   90.00
_cell.angle_gamma   90.00
#
_symmetry.space_group_name_H-M   'P 1'
#
loop_
_entity.id
_entity.type
_entity.pdbx_description
1 polymer ?
#
loop_
_entity_poly.entity_id
_entity_poly.type
_entity_poly.pdbx_seq_one_letter_code
_entity_poly.pdbx_strand_id
1 'polypeptide(L)'
;MEKKIHSTQKPEALLHRIILATTNKGDVVFDPFLGTGTTAVVSKKLGRKYYGIEKDKKYFIAAKERINKAKTIADDFLDTIENNKSKPRVPFGSLVELGIIKPGTSLFDSKKKINAKIMADGSIKYKDEEGSIHKIAAKIMGAESYNGWTYWHYNLNGSIVLIDSLRQKFITAKQI
;
A
#
# COMPACT_ATOMS: atom_id res chain seq x y z
N MET A 1 -25.19 25.08 -9.82
CA MET A 1 -23.96 25.50 -10.54
C MET A 1 -23.27 26.56 -9.70
N GLU A 2 -22.02 26.32 -9.27
CA GLU A 2 -21.27 27.23 -8.39
C GLU A 2 -20.86 28.49 -9.18
N LYS A 3 -21.33 29.67 -8.74
CA LYS A 3 -21.07 30.95 -9.42
C LYS A 3 -19.60 31.32 -9.20
N LYS A 4 -18.80 31.39 -10.27
CA LYS A 4 -17.35 31.68 -10.20
C LYS A 4 -17.12 33.07 -9.59
N ILE A 5 -16.55 33.11 -8.39
CA ILE A 5 -16.13 34.36 -7.71
C ILE A 5 -14.71 34.78 -8.15
N HIS A 6 -13.95 33.86 -8.77
CA HIS A 6 -12.58 34.06 -9.22
C HIS A 6 -12.37 33.47 -10.63
N SER A 7 -11.60 34.17 -11.49
CA SER A 7 -11.36 33.75 -12.89
C SER A 7 -10.61 32.41 -12.99
N THR A 8 -9.65 32.16 -12.10
CA THR A 8 -8.80 30.94 -12.04
C THR A 8 -9.16 29.93 -10.93
N GLN A 9 -10.42 29.88 -10.47
CA GLN A 9 -10.82 28.88 -9.47
C GLN A 9 -10.60 27.45 -10.00
N LYS A 10 -9.67 26.70 -9.38
CA LYS A 10 -9.43 25.30 -9.75
C LYS A 10 -10.68 24.45 -9.46
N PRO A 11 -11.03 23.49 -10.34
CA PRO A 11 -12.13 22.56 -10.08
C PRO A 11 -11.84 21.70 -8.85
N GLU A 12 -12.82 21.53 -7.96
CA GLU A 12 -12.67 20.66 -6.78
C GLU A 12 -12.31 19.22 -7.17
N ALA A 13 -12.85 18.73 -8.29
CA ALA A 13 -12.59 17.38 -8.79
C ALA A 13 -11.09 17.11 -9.04
N LEU A 14 -10.33 18.12 -9.46
CA LEU A 14 -8.89 18.00 -9.67
C LEU A 14 -8.16 17.82 -8.34
N LEU A 15 -8.44 18.71 -7.37
CA LEU A 15 -7.81 18.65 -6.05
C LEU A 15 -8.23 17.38 -5.30
N HIS A 16 -9.46 16.92 -5.49
CA HIS A 16 -9.94 15.68 -4.90
C HIS A 16 -9.10 14.48 -5.34
N ARG A 17 -8.80 14.37 -6.64
CA ARG A 17 -7.94 13.31 -7.18
C ARG A 17 -6.52 13.40 -6.62
N ILE A 18 -5.95 14.60 -6.57
CA ILE A 18 -4.59 14.82 -6.08
C ILE A 18 -4.48 14.42 -4.61
N ILE A 19 -5.34 15.00 -3.75
CA ILE A 19 -5.31 14.77 -2.30
C ILE A 19 -5.54 13.29 -1.99
N LEU A 20 -6.48 12.63 -2.66
CA LEU A 20 -6.70 11.19 -2.47
C LEU A 20 -5.49 10.34 -2.88
N ALA A 21 -4.81 10.69 -3.97
CA ALA A 21 -3.70 9.89 -4.47
C ALA A 21 -2.42 10.05 -3.64
N THR A 22 -2.24 11.20 -2.96
CA THR A 22 -0.96 11.57 -2.33
C THR A 22 -1.02 11.77 -0.82
N THR A 23 -2.18 11.61 -0.17
CA THR A 23 -2.33 11.78 1.29
C THR A 23 -3.25 10.72 1.89
N ASN A 24 -3.04 10.40 3.16
CA ASN A 24 -3.95 9.60 3.96
C ASN A 24 -4.90 10.51 4.77
N LYS A 25 -5.95 9.92 5.35
CA LYS A 25 -6.82 10.61 6.32
C LYS A 25 -5.97 11.15 7.48
N GLY A 26 -6.28 12.34 7.97
CA GLY A 26 -5.54 12.99 9.06
C GLY A 26 -4.24 13.71 8.66
N ASP A 27 -3.69 13.45 7.46
CA ASP A 27 -2.54 14.17 6.93
C ASP A 27 -2.81 15.67 6.79
N VAL A 28 -1.74 16.46 6.73
CA VAL A 28 -1.78 17.92 6.59
C VAL A 28 -1.51 18.32 5.14
N VAL A 29 -2.40 19.10 4.55
CA VAL A 29 -2.22 19.73 3.24
C VAL A 29 -1.93 21.22 3.40
N PHE A 30 -0.79 21.68 2.89
CA PHE A 30 -0.41 23.09 2.91
C PHE A 30 -0.57 23.72 1.52
N ASP A 31 -1.25 24.87 1.47
CA ASP A 31 -1.42 25.66 0.24
C ASP A 31 -0.99 27.12 0.45
N PRO A 32 0.20 27.54 -0.03
CA PRO A 32 0.67 28.91 0.14
C PRO A 32 -0.08 29.94 -0.72
N PHE A 33 -0.95 29.52 -1.64
CA PHE A 33 -1.72 30.37 -2.54
C PHE A 33 -3.19 29.94 -2.57
N LEU A 34 -3.82 30.02 -1.40
CA LEU A 34 -5.10 29.39 -1.12
C LEU A 34 -6.25 29.90 -2.02
N GLY A 35 -6.19 31.14 -2.49
CA GLY A 35 -7.22 31.75 -3.33
C GLY A 35 -8.57 31.71 -2.64
N THR A 36 -9.59 31.21 -3.35
CA THR A 36 -10.94 31.00 -2.79
C THR A 36 -11.09 29.71 -1.98
N GLY A 37 -10.00 29.06 -1.58
CA GLY A 37 -10.03 27.97 -0.60
C GLY A 37 -10.33 26.58 -1.14
N THR A 38 -10.20 26.32 -2.45
CA THR A 38 -10.51 25.00 -3.02
C THR A 38 -9.71 23.87 -2.36
N THR A 39 -8.41 24.04 -2.14
CA THR A 39 -7.56 23.04 -1.48
C THR A 39 -8.03 22.73 -0.05
N ALA A 40 -8.35 23.77 0.73
CA ALA A 40 -8.85 23.62 2.10
C ALA A 40 -10.23 22.96 2.15
N VAL A 41 -11.16 23.36 1.26
CA VAL A 41 -12.50 22.77 1.16
C VAL A 41 -12.41 21.27 0.88
N VAL A 42 -11.62 20.88 -0.11
CA VAL A 42 -11.47 19.46 -0.49
C VAL A 42 -10.74 18.68 0.61
N SER A 43 -9.70 19.24 1.22
CA SER A 43 -8.99 18.61 2.34
C SER A 43 -9.92 18.34 3.51
N LYS A 44 -10.75 19.32 3.90
CA LYS A 44 -11.75 19.18 4.96
C LYS A 44 -12.79 18.11 4.65
N LYS A 45 -13.32 18.09 3.41
CA LYS A 45 -14.28 17.07 2.95
C LYS A 45 -13.70 15.66 3.09
N LEU A 46 -12.43 15.50 2.75
CA LEU A 46 -11.70 14.23 2.78
C LEU A 46 -11.11 13.90 4.15
N GLY A 47 -11.39 14.65 5.22
CA GLY A 47 -10.86 14.35 6.56
C GLY A 47 -9.35 14.58 6.70
N ARG A 48 -8.77 15.47 5.89
CA ARG A 48 -7.39 15.95 6.03
C ARG A 48 -7.37 17.27 6.78
N LYS A 49 -6.30 17.51 7.54
CA LYS A 49 -5.99 18.83 8.10
C LYS A 49 -5.46 19.73 6.97
N TYR A 50 -5.60 21.03 7.11
CA TYR A 50 -5.08 21.97 6.11
C TYR A 50 -4.57 23.26 6.73
N TYR A 51 -3.59 23.86 6.08
CA TYR A 51 -3.12 25.22 6.32
C TYR A 51 -3.05 25.94 4.99
N GLY A 52 -3.46 27.20 4.94
CA GLY A 52 -3.36 27.96 3.71
C GLY A 52 -3.12 29.44 3.96
N ILE A 53 -2.39 30.05 3.03
CA ILE A 53 -2.07 31.49 3.04
C ILE A 53 -2.77 32.14 1.85
N GLU A 54 -3.42 33.27 2.09
CA GLU A 54 -3.99 34.12 1.05
C GLU A 54 -3.73 35.58 1.42
N LYS A 55 -3.24 36.35 0.45
CA LYS A 55 -2.88 37.76 0.63
C LYS A 55 -4.08 38.68 0.40
N ASP A 56 -4.94 38.35 -0.55
CA ASP A 56 -6.11 39.15 -0.89
C ASP A 56 -7.25 38.88 0.10
N LYS A 57 -7.64 39.95 0.81
CA LYS A 57 -8.69 39.89 1.84
C LYS A 57 -10.04 39.41 1.29
N LYS A 58 -10.39 39.75 0.05
CA LYS A 58 -11.65 39.33 -0.58
C LYS A 58 -11.65 37.82 -0.82
N TYR A 59 -10.55 37.27 -1.31
CA TYR A 59 -10.42 35.82 -1.53
C TYR A 59 -10.34 35.06 -0.21
N PHE A 60 -9.67 35.61 0.80
CA PHE A 60 -9.64 35.04 2.14
C PHE A 60 -11.05 34.93 2.75
N ILE A 61 -11.87 35.99 2.66
CA ILE A 61 -13.26 35.96 3.15
C ILE A 61 -14.08 34.89 2.41
N ALA A 62 -13.98 34.85 1.08
CA ALA A 62 -14.68 33.84 0.27
C ALA A 62 -14.22 32.40 0.61
N ALA A 63 -12.92 32.18 0.82
CA ALA A 63 -12.37 30.91 1.25
C ALA A 63 -12.94 30.49 2.61
N LYS A 64 -12.92 31.39 3.59
CA LYS A 64 -13.45 31.14 4.94
C LYS A 64 -14.92 30.72 4.90
N GLU A 65 -15.74 31.40 4.11
CA GLU A 65 -17.16 31.05 3.95
C GLU A 65 -17.34 29.65 3.32
N ARG A 66 -16.60 29.34 2.24
CA ARG A 66 -16.68 28.04 1.56
C ARG A 66 -16.24 26.91 2.49
N ILE A 67 -15.14 27.11 3.22
CA ILE A 67 -14.60 26.15 4.19
C ILE A 67 -15.60 25.89 5.33
N ASN A 68 -16.24 26.94 5.85
CA ASN A 68 -17.24 26.80 6.91
C ASN A 68 -18.47 26.01 6.46
N LYS A 69 -18.89 26.19 5.20
CA LYS A 69 -20.00 25.43 4.59
C LYS A 69 -19.64 23.98 4.25
N ALA A 70 -18.36 23.68 4.06
CA ALA A 70 -17.92 22.34 3.72
C ALA A 70 -18.07 21.38 4.92
N LYS A 71 -18.72 20.24 4.68
CA LYS A 71 -18.88 19.14 5.64
C LYS A 71 -17.89 18.03 5.33
N THR A 72 -17.32 17.44 6.38
CA THR A 72 -16.48 16.26 6.28
C THR A 72 -17.35 15.06 5.90
N ILE A 73 -16.86 14.24 4.99
CA ILE A 73 -17.49 12.96 4.63
C ILE A 73 -17.37 12.03 5.85
N ALA A 74 -18.40 11.23 6.13
CA ALA A 74 -18.38 10.32 7.27
C ALA A 74 -17.21 9.33 7.18
N ASP A 75 -16.61 9.05 8.33
CA ASP A 75 -15.36 8.31 8.46
C ASP A 75 -15.40 6.92 7.82
N ASP A 76 -16.54 6.22 7.92
CA ASP A 76 -16.78 4.89 7.33
C ASP A 76 -16.52 4.85 5.80
N PHE A 77 -16.59 6.00 5.11
CA PHE A 77 -16.33 6.09 3.67
C PHE A 77 -14.90 6.55 3.32
N LEU A 78 -14.09 6.92 4.31
CA LEU A 78 -12.73 7.44 4.13
C LEU A 78 -11.63 6.41 4.45
N ASP A 79 -11.97 5.35 5.20
CA ASP A 79 -11.00 4.35 5.69
C ASP A 79 -10.49 3.40 4.59
N THR A 80 -11.14 3.35 3.42
CA THR A 80 -10.67 2.58 2.25
C THR A 80 -9.42 3.16 1.58
N ILE A 81 -8.90 4.28 2.09
CA ILE A 81 -7.79 5.07 1.52
C ILE A 81 -6.50 4.87 2.34
N GLU A 82 -6.40 3.80 3.12
CA GLU A 82 -5.09 3.38 3.64
C GLU A 82 -4.28 2.79 2.47
N ASN A 83 -3.28 3.55 2.01
CA ASN A 83 -2.31 3.06 1.05
C ASN A 83 -1.70 1.74 1.58
N ASN A 84 -1.89 0.63 0.85
CA ASN A 84 -1.35 -0.72 1.13
C ASN A 84 0.19 -0.79 1.36
N LYS A 85 0.91 0.34 1.29
CA LYS A 85 2.32 0.47 1.65
C LYS A 85 2.60 0.23 3.14
N SER A 86 1.59 0.33 4.02
CA SER A 86 1.72 0.06 5.46
C SER A 86 1.61 -1.43 5.83
N LYS A 87 1.28 -2.33 4.90
CA LYS A 87 1.22 -3.77 5.22
C LYS A 87 2.61 -4.26 5.66
N PRO A 88 2.74 -4.89 6.83
CA PRO A 88 4.03 -5.36 7.32
C PRO A 88 4.66 -6.31 6.31
N ARG A 89 5.85 -5.96 5.82
CA ARG A 89 6.62 -6.80 4.90
C ARG A 89 7.27 -7.91 5.71
N VAL A 90 6.99 -9.14 5.34
CA VAL A 90 7.56 -10.33 5.97
C VAL A 90 8.51 -10.97 4.96
N PRO A 91 9.84 -10.87 5.17
CA PRO A 91 10.83 -11.60 4.38
C PRO A 91 10.64 -13.11 4.55
N PHE A 92 10.93 -13.88 3.49
CA PHE A 92 10.87 -15.34 3.57
C PHE A 92 11.84 -15.91 4.61
N GLY A 93 13.05 -15.35 4.71
CA GLY A 93 14.03 -15.75 5.72
C GLY A 93 13.53 -15.62 7.15
N SER A 94 12.67 -14.65 7.46
CA SER A 94 12.07 -14.53 8.80
C SER A 94 11.17 -15.72 9.15
N LEU A 95 10.54 -16.37 8.18
CA LEU A 95 9.76 -17.59 8.43
C LEU A 95 10.67 -18.79 8.76
N VAL A 96 11.89 -18.80 8.22
CA VAL A 96 12.90 -19.83 8.50
C VAL A 96 13.54 -19.59 9.87
N GLU A 97 13.95 -18.35 10.14
CA GLU A 97 14.55 -17.91 11.41
C GLU A 97 13.62 -18.18 12.61
N LEU A 98 12.33 -17.91 12.46
CA LEU A 98 11.32 -18.17 13.50
C LEU A 98 10.89 -19.64 13.60
N GLY A 99 11.48 -20.53 12.79
CA GLY A 99 11.19 -21.97 12.82
C GLY A 99 9.81 -22.36 12.28
N ILE A 100 9.10 -21.44 11.64
CA ILE A 100 7.80 -21.70 11.00
C ILE A 100 7.99 -22.67 9.83
N ILE A 101 9.11 -22.52 9.11
CA ILE A 101 9.57 -23.48 8.11
C ILE A 101 10.98 -23.93 8.47
N LYS A 102 11.23 -25.24 8.40
CA LYS A 102 12.55 -25.78 8.73
C LYS A 102 13.48 -25.73 7.52
N PRO A 103 14.78 -25.42 7.71
CA PRO A 103 15.79 -25.67 6.70
C PRO A 103 15.76 -27.14 6.24
N GLY A 104 16.04 -27.36 4.95
CA GLY A 104 15.96 -28.67 4.30
C GLY A 104 14.57 -29.04 3.78
N THR A 105 13.49 -28.32 4.17
CA THR A 105 12.16 -28.54 3.60
C THR A 105 12.15 -28.26 2.09
N SER A 106 11.51 -29.15 1.33
CA SER A 106 11.36 -29.01 -0.12
C SER A 106 10.21 -28.08 -0.48
N LEU A 107 10.50 -27.09 -1.31
CA LEU A 107 9.55 -26.30 -2.07
C LEU A 107 9.40 -26.85 -3.49
N PHE A 108 8.21 -26.72 -4.06
CA PHE A 108 7.91 -27.21 -5.39
C PHE A 108 6.98 -26.28 -6.17
N ASP A 109 6.98 -26.40 -7.50
CA ASP A 109 6.01 -25.71 -8.36
C ASP A 109 4.64 -26.38 -8.28
N SER A 110 3.61 -25.75 -8.85
CA SER A 110 2.24 -26.31 -8.83
C SER A 110 2.11 -27.72 -9.44
N LYS A 111 3.02 -28.10 -10.34
CA LYS A 111 3.06 -29.42 -10.99
C LYS A 111 4.02 -30.41 -10.33
N LYS A 112 4.69 -30.05 -9.23
CA LYS A 112 5.72 -30.85 -8.55
C LYS A 112 6.89 -31.31 -9.44
N LYS A 113 7.14 -30.63 -10.55
CA LYS A 113 8.26 -30.91 -11.46
C LYS A 113 9.56 -30.29 -10.99
N ILE A 114 9.46 -29.17 -10.29
CA ILE A 114 10.60 -28.44 -9.73
C ILE A 114 10.65 -28.72 -8.24
N ASN A 115 11.85 -28.95 -7.70
CA ASN A 115 12.07 -29.14 -6.27
C ASN A 115 13.27 -28.29 -5.82
N ALA A 116 13.03 -27.32 -4.96
CA ALA A 116 14.06 -26.49 -4.35
C ALA A 116 14.12 -26.78 -2.84
N LYS A 117 15.30 -26.76 -2.24
CA LYS A 117 15.48 -26.94 -0.79
C LYS A 117 15.67 -25.61 -0.10
N ILE A 118 15.04 -25.44 1.07
CA ILE A 118 15.22 -24.26 1.91
C ILE A 118 16.56 -24.35 2.63
N MET A 119 17.31 -23.25 2.62
CA MET A 119 18.59 -23.12 3.31
C MET A 119 18.40 -22.42 4.66
N ALA A 120 19.39 -22.53 5.55
CA ALA A 120 19.28 -22.01 6.92
C ALA A 120 19.24 -20.47 6.98
N ASP A 121 19.82 -19.79 6.00
CA ASP A 121 19.84 -18.33 5.85
C ASP A 121 18.55 -17.77 5.22
N GLY A 122 17.57 -18.63 4.89
CA GLY A 122 16.35 -18.24 4.21
C GLY A 122 16.47 -18.14 2.68
N SER A 123 17.61 -18.53 2.10
CA SER A 123 17.71 -18.76 0.66
C SER A 123 17.04 -20.10 0.29
N ILE A 124 16.85 -20.32 -1.01
CA ILE A 124 16.45 -21.62 -1.54
C ILE A 124 17.45 -22.06 -2.60
N LYS A 125 17.74 -23.37 -2.60
CA LYS A 125 18.67 -24.00 -3.53
C LYS A 125 17.93 -24.89 -4.52
N TYR A 126 18.13 -24.65 -5.81
CA TYR A 126 17.61 -25.47 -6.90
C TYR A 126 18.79 -25.86 -7.82
N LYS A 127 19.05 -27.16 -7.94
CA LYS A 127 20.27 -27.68 -8.60
C LYS A 127 21.53 -27.04 -7.98
N ASP A 128 22.40 -26.47 -8.80
CA ASP A 128 23.65 -25.82 -8.37
C ASP A 128 23.49 -24.33 -8.04
N GLU A 129 22.24 -23.84 -8.01
CA GLU A 129 21.95 -22.43 -7.81
C GLU A 129 21.21 -22.13 -6.52
N GLU A 130 21.60 -21.03 -5.90
CA GLU A 130 21.08 -20.58 -4.62
C GLU A 130 20.72 -19.09 -4.69
N GLY A 131 19.61 -18.73 -4.06
CA GLY A 131 19.14 -17.36 -4.02
C GLY A 131 17.80 -17.21 -3.33
N SER A 132 17.22 -16.01 -3.40
CA SER A 132 15.90 -15.76 -2.84
C SER A 132 14.81 -16.57 -3.57
N ILE A 133 13.67 -16.76 -2.91
CA ILE A 133 12.47 -17.39 -3.50
C ILE A 133 12.05 -16.73 -4.82
N HIS A 134 12.32 -15.44 -4.99
CA HIS A 134 12.02 -14.66 -6.19
C HIS A 134 13.05 -14.90 -7.29
N LYS A 135 14.34 -14.85 -6.95
CA LYS A 135 15.44 -15.01 -7.91
C LYS A 135 15.41 -16.39 -8.57
N ILE A 136 15.23 -17.43 -7.77
CA ILE A 136 15.19 -18.81 -8.30
C ILE A 136 13.92 -19.03 -9.13
N ALA A 137 12.76 -18.53 -8.68
CA ALA A 137 11.53 -18.61 -9.47
C ALA A 137 11.64 -17.86 -10.82
N ALA A 138 12.19 -16.65 -10.81
CA ALA A 138 12.41 -15.85 -12.03
C ALA A 138 13.31 -16.58 -13.02
N LYS A 139 14.38 -17.20 -12.52
CA LYS A 139 15.29 -17.98 -13.36
C LYS A 139 14.63 -19.22 -13.98
N ILE A 140 13.83 -19.95 -13.21
CA ILE A 140 13.09 -21.12 -13.73
C ILE A 140 12.07 -20.70 -14.79
N MET A 141 11.43 -19.55 -14.58
CA MET A 141 10.42 -19.02 -15.49
C MET A 141 11.01 -18.28 -16.70
N GLY A 142 12.33 -18.07 -16.74
CA GLY A 142 12.99 -17.31 -17.82
C GLY A 142 12.60 -15.83 -17.85
N ALA A 143 12.29 -15.23 -16.70
CA ALA A 143 11.86 -13.85 -16.57
C ALA A 143 12.85 -13.01 -15.74
N GLU A 144 12.84 -11.68 -15.91
CA GLU A 144 13.66 -10.76 -15.10
C GLU A 144 13.24 -10.75 -13.63
N SER A 145 11.95 -10.94 -13.35
CA SER A 145 11.41 -11.03 -12.00
C SER A 145 10.21 -11.98 -11.94
N TYR A 146 10.00 -12.59 -10.77
CA TYR A 146 8.85 -13.46 -10.53
C TYR A 146 8.47 -13.48 -9.06
N ASN A 147 7.16 -13.59 -8.77
CA ASN A 147 6.68 -13.63 -7.40
C ASN A 147 6.84 -15.05 -6.81
N GLY A 148 7.90 -15.25 -6.02
CA GLY A 148 8.18 -16.52 -5.34
C GLY A 148 7.07 -16.94 -4.37
N TRP A 149 6.36 -15.99 -3.73
CA TRP A 149 5.31 -16.31 -2.75
C TRP A 149 4.15 -17.10 -3.37
N THR A 150 3.80 -16.77 -4.60
CA THR A 150 2.70 -17.39 -5.36
C THR A 150 3.18 -18.50 -6.30
N TYR A 151 4.49 -18.70 -6.42
CA TYR A 151 5.08 -19.75 -7.25
C TYR A 151 5.30 -21.04 -6.44
N TRP A 152 5.94 -20.88 -5.28
CA TRP A 152 6.37 -22.01 -4.47
C TRP A 152 5.24 -22.56 -3.61
N HIS A 153 5.16 -23.88 -3.61
CA HIS A 153 4.31 -24.66 -2.75
C HIS A 153 5.18 -25.48 -1.81
N TYR A 154 4.62 -25.85 -0.66
CA TYR A 154 5.25 -26.80 0.25
C TYR A 154 4.20 -27.79 0.75
N ASN A 155 4.66 -28.90 1.30
CA ASN A 155 3.80 -29.92 1.89
C ASN A 155 3.61 -29.62 3.38
N LEU A 156 2.39 -29.25 3.75
CA LEU A 156 1.95 -29.12 5.14
C LEU A 156 1.05 -30.30 5.49
N ASN A 157 1.55 -31.24 6.29
CA ASN A 157 0.78 -32.37 6.80
C ASN A 157 0.01 -33.15 5.71
N GLY A 158 0.64 -33.37 4.55
CA GLY A 158 0.03 -34.07 3.41
C GLY A 158 -0.70 -33.16 2.42
N SER A 159 -0.98 -31.90 2.80
CA SER A 159 -1.66 -30.92 1.96
C SER A 159 -0.67 -30.01 1.25
N ILE A 160 -0.90 -29.80 -0.04
CA ILE A 160 -0.10 -28.86 -0.85
C ILE A 160 -0.66 -27.47 -0.66
N VAL A 161 0.18 -26.54 -0.21
CA VAL A 161 -0.22 -25.16 0.01
C VAL A 161 0.84 -24.19 -0.49
N LEU A 162 0.41 -23.01 -0.93
CA LEU A 162 1.32 -21.91 -1.30
C LEU A 162 2.10 -21.43 -0.08
N ILE A 163 3.37 -21.09 -0.27
CA ILE A 163 4.15 -20.47 0.82
C ILE A 163 3.59 -19.09 1.21
N ASP A 164 2.85 -18.41 0.32
CA ASP A 164 2.14 -17.17 0.69
C ASP A 164 1.15 -17.36 1.84
N SER A 165 0.51 -18.54 1.93
CA SER A 165 -0.43 -18.82 3.01
C SER A 165 0.22 -18.78 4.38
N LEU A 166 1.51 -19.14 4.49
CA LEU A 166 2.28 -19.02 5.72
C LEU A 166 2.56 -17.57 6.07
N ARG A 167 2.92 -16.76 5.06
CA ARG A 167 3.13 -15.32 5.24
C ARG A 167 1.87 -14.64 5.75
N GLN A 168 0.72 -14.93 5.16
CA GLN A 168 -0.55 -14.34 5.59
C GLN A 168 -0.91 -14.77 7.02
N LYS A 169 -0.81 -16.06 7.34
CA LYS A 169 -1.04 -16.56 8.71
C LYS A 169 -0.14 -15.88 9.73
N PHE A 170 1.12 -15.66 9.39
CA PHE A 170 2.07 -14.97 10.25
C PHE A 170 1.73 -13.48 10.45
N ILE A 171 1.32 -12.78 9.39
CA ILE A 171 0.87 -11.38 9.48
C ILE A 171 -0.36 -11.28 10.38
N THR A 172 -1.36 -12.15 10.17
CA THR A 172 -2.58 -12.17 10.98
C THR A 172 -2.30 -12.47 12.45
N ALA A 173 -1.41 -13.43 12.74
CA ALA A 173 -1.05 -13.78 14.11
C ALA A 173 -0.28 -12.68 14.87
N LYS A 174 0.44 -11.80 14.15
CA LYS A 174 1.14 -10.64 14.73
C LYS A 174 0.27 -9.37 14.85
N GLN A 175 -0.96 -9.39 14.33
CA GLN A 175 -1.89 -8.25 14.39
C GLN A 175 -2.87 -8.31 15.58
N ILE A 176 -2.56 -9.13 16.60
CA ILE A 176 -3.27 -9.18 17.89
C ILE A 176 -2.34 -8.63 18.99
#